data_AF-A0A8T6RQ60-F1
#
_entry.id   AF-A0A8T6RQ60-F1
#
_cell.length_a   1.000
_cell.length_b   1.000
_cell.length_c   1.000
_cell.angle_alpha   90.00
_cell.angle_beta   90.00
_cell.angle_gamma   90.00
#
_symmetry.space_group_name_H-M   'P 1'
#
loop_
_entity.id
_entity.type
_entity.pdbx_description
1 polymer ?
#
loop_
_entity_poly.entity_id
_entity_poly.type
_entity_poly.pdbx_seq_one_letter_code
_entity_poly.pdbx_strand_id
1 'polypeptide(L)' 'MSYRRDSGPREMHSVVCADCGQTTEVPFKPDGTRPVYCQECYKKRRPRRY' A
#
# COMPACT_ATOMS: atom_id res chain seq x y z
N MET A 1 -23.67 -23.68 3.33
CA MET A 1 -22.24 -23.62 3.68
C MET A 1 -21.84 -22.17 3.94
N SER A 2 -21.53 -21.86 5.19
CA SER A 2 -21.19 -20.53 5.71
C SER A 2 -19.70 -20.23 5.57
N TYR A 3 -19.34 -19.31 4.68
CA TYR A 3 -17.99 -18.71 4.71
C TYR A 3 -18.06 -17.40 5.49
N ARG A 4 -17.82 -17.48 6.81
CA ARG A 4 -17.52 -16.29 7.62
C ARG A 4 -16.17 -15.76 7.13
N ARG A 5 -16.20 -14.69 6.33
CA ARG A 5 -15.01 -13.90 6.05
C ARG A 5 -14.69 -13.09 7.29
N ASP A 6 -13.95 -13.71 8.20
CA ASP A 6 -13.24 -12.99 9.23
C ASP A 6 -12.12 -12.19 8.55
N SER A 7 -12.47 -10.99 8.09
CA SER A 7 -11.49 -9.99 7.70
C SER A 7 -11.26 -9.16 8.95
N GLY A 8 -10.34 -9.60 9.81
CA GLY A 8 -9.88 -8.81 10.94
C GLY A 8 -9.53 -7.36 10.52
N PRO A 9 -9.58 -6.40 11.46
CA PRO A 9 -9.36 -4.99 11.15
C PRO A 9 -8.00 -4.82 10.47
N ARG A 10 -8.01 -4.39 9.21
CA ARG A 10 -6.79 -4.07 8.48
C ARG A 10 -6.26 -2.78 9.08
N GLU A 11 -5.18 -2.88 9.84
CA GLU A 11 -4.48 -1.69 10.33
C GLU A 11 -3.94 -0.93 9.11
N MET A 12 -4.52 0.26 8.89
CA MET A 12 -4.09 1.18 7.85
C MET A 12 -3.01 2.07 8.47
N HIS A 13 -1.82 2.06 7.88
CA HIS A 13 -0.71 2.90 8.29
C HIS A 13 -0.61 4.11 7.39
N SER A 14 -0.59 5.31 7.97
CA SER A 14 -0.32 6.55 7.27
C SER A 14 1.18 6.66 6.97
N VAL A 15 1.51 6.82 5.69
CA VAL A 15 2.89 6.86 5.19
C VAL A 15 3.04 7.94 4.14
N VAL A 16 4.24 8.48 4.01
CA VAL A 16 4.56 9.48 2.97
C VAL A 16 5.14 8.78 1.76
N CYS A 17 4.60 9.06 0.58
CA CYS A 17 5.11 8.54 -0.68
C CYS A 17 6.53 9.08 -0.96
N ALA A 18 7.50 8.19 -1.16
CA ALA A 18 8.88 8.57 -1.43
C ALA A 18 9.12 9.20 -2.83
N ASP A 19 8.11 9.17 -3.70
CA ASP A 19 8.20 9.66 -5.08
C ASP A 19 7.51 11.03 -5.26
N CYS A 20 6.29 11.18 -4.72
CA CYS A 20 5.51 12.41 -4.82
C CYS A 20 5.35 13.20 -3.50
N GLY A 21 5.75 12.64 -2.35
CA GLY A 21 5.65 13.31 -1.05
C GLY A 21 4.24 13.36 -0.45
N GLN A 22 3.24 12.71 -1.05
CA GLN A 22 1.88 12.71 -0.53
C GLN A 22 1.68 11.69 0.60
N THR A 23 0.85 12.04 1.58
CA THR A 23 0.41 11.13 2.64
C THR A 23 -0.63 10.15 2.10
N THR A 24 -0.40 8.85 2.27
CA THR A 24 -1.29 7.78 1.82
C THR A 24 -1.45 6.74 2.92
N GLU A 25 -2.54 5.98 2.87
CA GLU A 25 -2.82 4.92 3.83
C GLU A 25 -2.57 3.56 3.20
N VAL A 26 -1.68 2.78 3.80
CA VAL A 26 -1.29 1.47 3.30
C VAL A 26 -1.58 0.37 4.33
N PRO A 27 -2.02 -0.82 3.90
CA PRO A 27 -2.31 -1.93 4.81
C PRO A 27 -1.06 -2.71 5.24
N PHE A 28 0.14 -2.18 4.99
CA PHE A 28 1.41 -2.80 5.32
C PHE A 28 2.25 -1.85 6.16
N LYS A 29 3.01 -2.41 7.10
CA LYS A 29 3.87 -1.62 7.97
C LYS A 29 5.07 -1.11 7.14
N PRO A 30 5.36 0.20 7.11
CA PRO A 30 6.55 0.71 6.44
C PRO A 30 7.81 0.28 7.20
N ASP A 31 8.66 -0.55 6.60
CA ASP A 31 9.89 -1.04 7.24
C ASP A 31 11.02 0.01 7.32
N GLY A 32 10.83 1.21 6.74
CA GLY A 32 11.84 2.27 6.65
C GLY A 32 13.04 1.95 5.73
N THR A 33 13.30 0.67 5.45
CA THR A 33 14.33 0.21 4.51
C THR A 33 13.84 0.26 3.06
N ARG A 34 12.52 0.10 2.83
CA ARG A 34 11.89 0.10 1.51
C ARG A 34 11.09 1.38 1.29
N PRO A 35 11.27 2.08 0.15
CA PRO A 35 10.49 3.26 -0.16
C PRO A 35 9.02 2.87 -0.37
N VAL A 36 8.12 3.58 0.31
CA VAL A 36 6.69 3.39 0.13
C VAL A 36 6.18 4.30 -0.97
N TYR A 37 5.35 3.75 -1.85
CA TYR A 37 4.75 4.48 -2.97
C TYR A 37 3.24 4.48 -2.85
N CYS A 38 2.62 5.61 -3.21
CA CYS A 38 1.18 5.66 -3.37
C CYS A 38 0.74 4.77 -4.55
N GLN A 39 -0.55 4.46 -4.61
CA GLN A 39 -1.10 3.61 -5.68
C GLN A 39 -0.76 4.14 -7.08
N GLU A 40 -0.70 5.45 -7.26
CA GLU A 40 -0.38 6.06 -8.55
C GLU A 40 1.09 5.89 -8.94
N CYS A 41 2.03 6.24 -8.05
CA CYS A 41 3.47 6.04 -8.29
C CYS A 41 3.81 4.56 -8.46
N TYR A 42 3.16 3.67 -7.70
CA TYR A 42 3.31 2.23 -7.87
C TYR A 42 2.77 1.76 -9.24
N LYS A 43 1.60 2.23 -9.67
CA LYS A 43 1.04 1.93 -11.01
C LYS A 43 1.94 2.43 -12.13
N LYS A 44 2.55 3.62 -11.99
CA LYS A 44 3.49 4.19 -12.98
C LYS A 44 4.79 3.38 -13.08
N ARG A 45 5.32 2.90 -11.94
CA ARG A 45 6.55 2.11 -11.88
C ARG A 45 6.39 0.64 -12.26
N ARG A 46 5.18 0.08 -12.13
CA ARG A 46 4.93 -1.31 -12.52
C ARG A 46 5.03 -1.41 -14.04
N PRO A 47 6.04 -2.10 -14.61
CA PRO A 47 6.10 -2.30 -16.04
C PRO A 47 4.80 -2.99 -16.44
N ARG A 48 4.08 -2.44 -17.42
CA ARG A 48 2.94 -3.12 -18.00
C ARG A 48 3.48 -4.45 -18.53
N ARG A 49 3.16 -5.55 -17.85
CA ARG A 49 3.38 -6.87 -18.41
C ARG A 49 2.41 -6.95 -19.58
N TYR A 50 2.97 -6.81 -20.78
CA TYR A 50 2.31 -7.12 -22.03
C TYR A 50 2.08 -8.63 -22.09
#